data_AF-A0A3E4GPU9-F1
#
_entry.id   AF-A0A3E4GPU9-F1
#
_cell.length_a   1.000
_cell.length_b   1.000
_cell.length_c   1.000
_cell.angle_alpha   90.00
_cell.angle_beta   90.00
_cell.angle_gamma   90.00
#
_symmetry.space_group_name_H-M   'P 1'
#
loop_
_entity.id
_entity.type
_entity.pdbx_description
1 polymer ?
#
loop_
_entity_poly.entity_id
_entity_poly.type
_entity_poly.pdbx_seq_one_letter_code
_entity_poly.pdbx_strand_id
1 'polypeptide(L)'
;MQTEFIKLAVIFIVIMVMVLAKLKLRDAMIVAILLTVILFGIPLGDAAKLMIQSVYEKDTLLVVGSFILVTFLQRIMENRKLLERAEMALQRLSGDRRMVCVIAPVIIGFLPSAGAVNICGAIVDKATGKDLDVEEKTFVTSYYRHISESFSPTYNAILLALSITAVSTGQFVLFMAPMVVVLLVLGYVFYLRKLSKGYEASEDEMIDKKEEFKQLLYCFWPLVLCIVLVIALNLSVIKVLPFIIVLSIIVYRLSLKEVLDFAKTSVEWRIIFNTIILMMFKNILTYTGAIGKLPDLFAGSAIPQFAAFGIIMFLGTIISGANSMIVLLIPLAFASIPHAGAGLLVYLMALSYAAMQISPTHICLAIITEYFRVSWGQLMKKTIPVIVVFVVILTGYYVLLSGFGI
;
A
#
# COMPACT_ATOMS: atom_id res chain seq x y z
N MET A 1 24.16 -23.74 -11.98
CA MET A 1 23.80 -22.88 -10.84
C MET A 1 24.22 -21.44 -11.06
N GLN A 2 25.51 -21.09 -11.08
CA GLN A 2 25.97 -19.69 -11.23
C GLN A 2 25.38 -18.96 -12.46
N THR A 3 25.26 -19.63 -13.61
CA THR A 3 24.75 -19.02 -14.84
C THR A 3 23.28 -18.59 -14.75
N GLU A 4 22.43 -19.32 -14.02
CA GLU A 4 21.01 -18.96 -13.87
C GLU A 4 20.84 -17.73 -12.98
N PHE A 5 21.67 -17.58 -11.94
CA PHE A 5 21.69 -16.39 -11.10
C PHE A 5 22.17 -15.16 -11.82
N ILE A 6 23.19 -15.28 -12.68
CA ILE A 6 23.64 -14.17 -13.52
C ILE A 6 22.50 -13.73 -14.45
N LYS A 7 21.77 -14.68 -15.07
CA LYS A 7 20.60 -14.36 -15.91
C LYS A 7 19.52 -13.63 -15.13
N LEU A 8 19.16 -14.11 -13.92
CA LEU A 8 18.21 -13.43 -13.05
C LEU A 8 18.69 -12.03 -12.68
N ALA A 9 19.93 -11.89 -12.18
CA ALA A 9 20.51 -10.61 -11.81
C ALA A 9 20.48 -9.61 -12.98
N VAL A 10 20.80 -10.04 -14.20
CA VAL A 10 20.70 -9.22 -15.41
C VAL A 10 19.27 -8.74 -15.65
N ILE A 11 18.27 -9.62 -15.57
CA ILE A 11 16.85 -9.24 -15.72
C ILE A 11 16.47 -8.19 -14.67
N PHE A 12 16.82 -8.42 -13.40
CA PHE A 12 16.54 -7.47 -12.31
C PHE A 12 17.23 -6.12 -12.51
N ILE A 13 18.51 -6.13 -12.90
CA ILE A 13 19.28 -4.90 -13.15
C ILE A 13 18.66 -4.12 -14.30
N VAL A 14 18.27 -4.77 -15.40
CA VAL A 14 17.63 -4.08 -16.54
C VAL A 14 16.31 -3.44 -16.12
N ILE A 15 15.45 -4.17 -15.40
CA ILE A 15 14.19 -3.62 -14.88
C ILE A 15 14.49 -2.40 -14.01
N MET A 16 15.43 -2.53 -13.07
CA MET A 16 15.78 -1.46 -12.15
C MET A 16 16.30 -0.22 -12.89
N VAL A 17 17.20 -0.40 -13.86
CA VAL A 17 17.74 0.68 -14.70
C VAL A 17 16.62 1.36 -15.50
N MET A 18 15.70 0.60 -16.09
CA MET A 18 14.58 1.16 -16.85
C MET A 18 13.63 1.97 -15.96
N VAL A 19 13.30 1.47 -14.77
CA VAL A 19 12.45 2.21 -13.83
C VAL A 19 13.17 3.46 -13.30
N LEU A 20 14.47 3.35 -13.00
CA LEU A 20 15.33 4.49 -12.63
C LEU A 20 15.38 5.56 -13.72
N ALA A 21 15.36 5.14 -14.99
CA ALA A 21 15.28 6.03 -16.14
C ALA A 21 13.87 6.62 -16.37
N LYS A 22 12.95 6.47 -15.42
CA LYS A 22 11.55 6.94 -15.47
C LYS A 22 10.74 6.35 -16.63
N LEU A 23 11.14 5.21 -17.17
CA LEU A 23 10.33 4.49 -18.15
C LEU A 23 9.09 3.89 -17.47
N LYS A 24 8.02 3.68 -18.25
CA LYS A 24 6.78 3.12 -17.70
C LYS A 24 7.04 1.68 -17.24
N LEU A 25 6.53 1.32 -16.07
CA LEU A 25 6.67 -0.03 -15.50
C LEU A 25 6.27 -1.13 -16.52
N ARG A 26 5.20 -0.88 -17.27
CA ARG A 26 4.74 -1.73 -18.37
C ARG A 26 5.87 -2.11 -19.35
N ASP A 27 6.63 -1.11 -19.78
CA ASP A 27 7.65 -1.28 -20.81
C ASP A 27 8.86 -2.02 -20.22
N ALA A 28 9.21 -1.75 -18.96
CA ALA A 28 10.22 -2.51 -18.22
C ALA A 28 9.84 -3.99 -18.08
N MET A 29 8.58 -4.31 -17.79
CA MET A 29 8.11 -5.69 -17.71
C MET A 29 8.10 -6.41 -19.06
N ILE A 30 7.74 -5.71 -20.15
CA ILE A 30 7.82 -6.30 -21.50
C ILE A 30 9.26 -6.67 -21.84
N VAL A 31 10.21 -5.76 -21.60
CA VAL A 31 11.64 -6.03 -21.80
C VAL A 31 12.11 -7.19 -20.92
N ALA A 32 11.66 -7.26 -19.66
CA ALA A 32 11.98 -8.36 -18.76
C ALA A 32 11.45 -9.71 -19.25
N ILE A 33 10.22 -9.77 -19.77
CA ILE A 33 9.65 -10.98 -20.37
C ILE A 33 10.53 -11.43 -21.55
N LEU A 34 10.83 -10.52 -22.48
CA LEU A 34 11.67 -10.81 -23.65
C LEU A 34 13.05 -11.31 -23.25
N LEU A 35 13.71 -10.62 -22.30
CA LEU A 35 15.00 -11.04 -21.76
C LEU A 35 14.91 -12.41 -21.09
N THR A 36 13.85 -12.70 -20.35
CA THR A 36 13.68 -14.00 -19.69
C THR A 36 13.56 -15.12 -20.72
N VAL A 37 12.73 -14.92 -21.75
CA VAL A 37 12.57 -15.88 -22.85
C VAL A 37 13.90 -16.14 -23.55
N ILE A 38 14.67 -15.10 -23.87
CA ILE A 38 15.97 -15.20 -24.55
C ILE A 38 17.01 -15.88 -23.64
N LEU A 39 17.19 -15.40 -22.41
CA LEU A 39 18.24 -15.85 -21.52
C LEU A 39 18.02 -17.29 -21.05
N PHE A 40 16.78 -17.70 -20.82
CA PHE A 40 16.43 -19.05 -20.39
C PHE A 40 16.12 -20.00 -21.54
N GLY A 41 16.14 -19.52 -22.79
CA GLY A 41 15.90 -20.36 -23.97
C GLY A 41 14.50 -20.95 -24.00
N ILE A 42 13.49 -20.20 -23.53
CA ILE A 42 12.11 -20.65 -23.51
C ILE A 42 11.62 -20.75 -24.96
N PRO A 43 11.07 -21.89 -25.41
CA PRO A 43 10.49 -22.00 -26.75
C PRO A 43 9.40 -20.94 -26.96
N LEU A 44 9.42 -20.24 -28.11
CA LEU A 44 8.48 -19.15 -28.37
C LEU A 44 7.01 -19.58 -28.29
N GLY A 45 6.71 -20.83 -28.68
CA GLY A 45 5.37 -21.40 -28.56
C GLY A 45 4.92 -21.54 -27.10
N ASP A 46 5.81 -21.99 -26.21
CA ASP A 46 5.53 -22.11 -24.78
C ASP A 46 5.42 -20.73 -24.13
N ALA A 47 6.30 -19.80 -24.49
CA ALA A 47 6.22 -18.41 -24.01
C ALA A 47 4.91 -17.74 -24.41
N ALA A 48 4.48 -17.87 -25.66
CA ALA A 48 3.20 -17.32 -26.14
C ALA A 48 2.01 -17.97 -25.42
N LYS A 49 2.02 -19.30 -25.26
CA LYS A 49 0.99 -20.04 -24.53
C LYS A 49 0.89 -19.58 -23.07
N LEU A 50 2.02 -19.45 -22.37
CA LEU A 50 2.08 -18.96 -20.99
C LEU A 50 1.57 -17.53 -20.88
N MET A 51 1.93 -16.63 -21.81
CA MET A 51 1.42 -15.26 -21.81
C MET A 51 -0.10 -15.21 -21.96
N ILE A 52 -0.67 -15.98 -22.91
CA ILE A 52 -2.13 -16.04 -23.10
C ILE A 52 -2.80 -16.63 -21.86
N GLN A 53 -2.29 -17.74 -21.33
CA GLN A 53 -2.83 -18.37 -20.12
C GLN A 53 -2.81 -17.42 -18.92
N SER A 54 -1.77 -16.59 -18.79
CA SER A 54 -1.65 -15.61 -17.71
C SER A 54 -2.77 -14.57 -17.71
N VAL A 55 -3.35 -14.23 -18.87
CA VAL A 55 -4.50 -13.29 -18.97
C VAL A 55 -5.76 -13.90 -18.36
N TYR A 56 -6.00 -15.19 -18.65
CA TYR A 56 -7.22 -15.90 -18.25
C TYR A 56 -7.06 -16.66 -16.93
N GLU A 57 -5.88 -16.60 -16.33
CA GLU A 57 -5.63 -17.22 -15.03
C GLU A 57 -6.52 -16.60 -13.96
N LYS A 58 -7.05 -17.46 -13.09
CA LYS A 58 -7.96 -17.09 -12.03
C LYS A 58 -7.40 -15.94 -11.19
N ASP A 59 -6.13 -16.00 -10.79
CA ASP A 59 -5.51 -14.98 -9.95
C ASP A 59 -5.46 -13.62 -10.65
N THR A 60 -5.11 -13.59 -11.94
CA THR A 60 -5.10 -12.36 -12.75
C THR A 60 -6.49 -11.73 -12.81
N LEU A 61 -7.51 -12.54 -13.08
CA LEU A 61 -8.90 -12.07 -13.15
C LEU A 61 -9.42 -11.58 -11.79
N LEU A 62 -9.06 -12.25 -10.70
CA LEU A 62 -9.42 -11.85 -9.34
C LEU A 62 -8.78 -10.50 -8.97
N VAL A 63 -7.52 -10.26 -9.35
CA VAL A 63 -6.83 -8.98 -9.08
C VAL A 63 -7.43 -7.86 -9.90
N VAL A 64 -7.56 -8.05 -11.21
CA VAL A 64 -8.15 -7.06 -12.11
C VAL A 64 -9.56 -6.71 -11.67
N GLY A 65 -10.38 -7.72 -11.34
CA GLY A 65 -11.73 -7.54 -10.82
C GLY A 65 -11.74 -6.78 -9.48
N SER A 66 -10.83 -7.11 -8.56
CA SER A 66 -10.70 -6.39 -7.28
C SER A 66 -10.37 -4.91 -7.51
N PHE A 67 -9.44 -4.59 -8.40
CA PHE A 67 -9.09 -3.21 -8.72
C PHE A 67 -10.24 -2.43 -9.33
N ILE A 68 -10.99 -3.02 -10.26
CA ILE A 68 -12.17 -2.38 -10.86
C ILE A 68 -13.20 -2.09 -9.77
N LEU A 69 -13.50 -3.05 -8.89
CA LEU A 69 -14.49 -2.88 -7.83
C LEU A 69 -14.05 -1.87 -6.75
N VAL A 70 -12.77 -1.86 -6.37
CA VAL A 70 -12.24 -0.84 -5.44
C VAL A 70 -12.35 0.55 -6.07
N THR A 71 -11.94 0.69 -7.33
CA THR A 71 -12.02 1.97 -8.06
C THR A 71 -13.47 2.40 -8.20
N PHE A 72 -14.39 1.46 -8.44
CA PHE A 72 -15.83 1.74 -8.48
C PHE A 72 -16.32 2.32 -7.15
N LEU A 73 -15.98 1.66 -6.04
CA LEU A 73 -16.34 2.15 -4.71
C LEU A 73 -15.74 3.54 -4.43
N GLN A 74 -14.48 3.76 -4.83
CA GLN A 74 -13.84 5.06 -4.75
C GLN A 74 -14.61 6.13 -5.55
N ARG A 75 -15.05 5.83 -6.78
CA ARG A 75 -15.84 6.77 -7.61
C ARG A 75 -17.16 7.13 -6.95
N ILE A 76 -17.84 6.19 -6.27
CA ILE A 76 -19.04 6.50 -5.48
C ILE A 76 -18.70 7.51 -4.38
N MET A 77 -17.64 7.26 -3.61
CA MET A 77 -17.25 8.09 -2.48
C MET A 77 -16.82 9.50 -2.90
N GLU A 78 -16.05 9.62 -3.98
CA GLU A 78 -15.62 10.89 -4.58
C GLU A 78 -16.83 11.67 -5.12
N ASN A 79 -17.70 11.03 -5.90
CA ASN A 79 -18.85 11.71 -6.50
C ASN A 79 -19.84 12.23 -5.44
N ARG A 80 -20.05 11.48 -4.36
CA ARG A 80 -20.92 11.87 -3.25
C ARG A 80 -20.26 12.86 -2.28
N LYS A 81 -19.03 13.31 -2.57
CA LYS A 81 -18.23 14.21 -1.73
C LYS A 81 -18.13 13.74 -0.28
N LEU A 82 -18.06 12.41 -0.09
CA LEU A 82 -18.00 11.82 1.25
C LEU A 82 -16.68 12.16 1.93
N LEU A 83 -15.65 12.46 1.14
CA LEU A 83 -14.31 12.75 1.63
C LEU A 83 -14.28 14.15 2.27
N GLU A 84 -14.86 15.14 1.58
CA GLU A 84 -14.99 16.50 2.08
C GLU A 84 -15.96 16.56 3.28
N ARG A 85 -17.06 15.79 3.24
CA ARG A 85 -17.99 15.67 4.37
C ARG A 85 -17.33 15.04 5.60
N ALA A 86 -16.49 14.03 5.39
CA ALA A 86 -15.72 13.39 6.43
C ALA A 86 -14.68 14.33 7.05
N GLU A 87 -13.97 15.10 6.22
CA GLU A 87 -13.06 16.14 6.67
C GLU A 87 -13.76 17.12 7.62
N MET A 88 -14.88 17.71 7.19
CA MET A 88 -15.60 18.70 7.99
C MET A 88 -16.07 18.11 9.33
N ALA A 89 -16.57 16.87 9.30
CA ALA A 89 -17.03 16.20 10.52
C ALA A 89 -15.90 15.85 11.49
N LEU A 90 -14.74 15.40 10.98
CA LEU A 90 -13.56 15.10 11.81
C LEU A 90 -12.99 16.35 12.49
N GLN A 91 -12.97 17.49 11.79
CA GLN A 91 -12.53 18.76 12.35
C GLN A 91 -13.41 19.19 13.53
N ARG A 92 -14.72 18.93 13.47
CA ARG A 92 -15.70 19.34 14.49
C ARG A 92 -15.82 18.34 15.66
N LEU A 93 -15.60 17.05 15.40
CA LEU A 93 -15.78 15.99 16.41
C LEU A 93 -14.74 16.06 17.53
N SER A 94 -13.54 16.53 17.22
CA SER A 94 -12.36 16.18 17.97
C SER A 94 -11.98 17.28 18.98
N GLY A 95 -12.19 16.98 20.26
CA GLY A 95 -11.79 17.86 21.37
C GLY A 95 -10.29 17.79 21.72
N ASP A 96 -9.56 16.80 21.20
CA ASP A 96 -8.12 16.63 21.41
C ASP A 96 -7.37 16.74 20.08
N ARG A 97 -6.51 17.77 20.00
CA ARG A 97 -5.63 18.10 18.88
C ARG A 97 -4.81 16.89 18.40
N ARG A 98 -4.34 16.06 19.34
CA ARG A 98 -3.53 14.86 19.04
C ARG A 98 -4.35 13.82 18.29
N MET A 99 -5.57 13.57 18.75
CA MET A 99 -6.45 12.59 18.12
C MET A 99 -6.84 13.03 16.71
N VAL A 100 -6.95 14.34 16.45
CA VAL A 100 -7.19 14.88 15.09
C VAL A 100 -6.05 14.51 14.15
N CYS A 101 -4.82 14.77 14.59
CA CYS A 101 -3.61 14.49 13.81
C CYS A 101 -3.39 13.00 13.52
N VAL A 102 -4.06 12.10 14.25
CA VAL A 102 -4.00 10.65 14.00
C VAL A 102 -5.20 10.18 13.18
N ILE A 103 -6.41 10.37 13.72
CA ILE A 103 -7.62 9.77 13.18
C ILE A 103 -7.90 10.32 11.79
N ALA A 104 -7.82 11.64 11.61
CA ALA A 104 -8.19 12.23 10.33
C ALA A 104 -7.26 11.78 9.20
N PRO A 105 -5.92 11.87 9.32
CA PRO A 105 -5.04 11.35 8.27
C PRO A 105 -5.21 9.85 8.05
N VAL A 106 -5.31 9.01 9.10
CA VAL A 106 -5.47 7.55 8.92
C VAL A 106 -6.76 7.22 8.16
N ILE A 107 -7.87 7.88 8.50
CA ILE A 107 -9.16 7.69 7.86
C ILE A 107 -9.13 8.17 6.40
N ILE A 108 -8.63 9.38 6.16
CA ILE A 108 -8.46 9.92 4.80
C ILE A 108 -7.49 9.06 4.00
N GLY A 109 -6.51 8.47 4.68
CA GLY A 109 -5.58 7.51 4.15
C GLY A 109 -6.24 6.25 3.62
N PHE A 110 -7.48 5.89 3.98
CA PHE A 110 -8.16 4.76 3.33
C PHE A 110 -8.63 5.08 1.91
N LEU A 111 -8.47 6.32 1.47
CA LEU A 111 -8.87 6.82 0.17
C LEU A 111 -7.66 6.82 -0.76
N PRO A 112 -7.68 6.05 -1.86
CA PRO A 112 -6.58 6.01 -2.83
C PRO A 112 -6.59 7.24 -3.74
N SER A 113 -6.52 8.44 -3.14
CA SER A 113 -6.49 9.73 -3.81
C SER A 113 -5.31 10.56 -3.31
N ALA A 114 -4.44 10.95 -4.26
CA ALA A 114 -3.31 11.85 -4.00
C ALA A 114 -3.78 13.27 -3.62
N GLY A 115 -4.93 13.72 -4.15
CA GLY A 115 -5.49 15.05 -3.84
C GLY A 115 -5.93 15.21 -2.38
N ALA A 116 -6.28 14.10 -1.72
CA ALA A 116 -6.68 14.08 -0.32
C ALA A 116 -5.53 14.39 0.66
N VAL A 117 -4.28 14.43 0.17
CA VAL A 117 -3.10 14.83 0.95
C VAL A 117 -3.20 16.29 1.40
N ASN A 118 -3.67 17.21 0.55
CA ASN A 118 -3.79 18.63 0.89
C ASN A 118 -4.84 18.86 1.98
N ILE A 119 -5.91 18.07 1.94
CA ILE A 119 -6.94 18.05 2.99
C ILE A 119 -6.31 17.64 4.33
N CYS A 120 -5.54 16.55 4.35
CA CYS A 120 -4.81 16.14 5.55
C CYS A 120 -3.83 17.22 6.02
N GLY A 121 -3.19 17.93 5.08
CA GLY A 121 -2.30 19.06 5.35
C GLY A 121 -3.01 20.17 6.12
N ALA A 122 -4.16 20.63 5.63
CA ALA A 122 -4.94 21.69 6.27
C ALA A 122 -5.43 21.30 7.67
N ILE A 123 -5.91 20.06 7.84
CA ILE A 123 -6.39 19.55 9.13
C ILE A 123 -5.24 19.53 10.15
N VAL A 124 -4.10 18.95 9.78
CA VAL A 124 -2.94 18.84 10.67
C VAL A 124 -2.36 20.22 10.96
N ASP A 125 -2.28 21.12 9.98
CA ASP A 125 -1.77 22.47 10.17
C ASP A 125 -2.59 23.23 11.22
N LYS A 126 -3.92 23.21 11.08
CA LYS A 126 -4.85 23.80 12.04
C LYS A 126 -4.75 23.15 13.41
N ALA A 127 -4.73 21.81 13.46
CA ALA A 127 -4.69 21.07 14.73
C ALA A 127 -3.36 21.26 15.47
N THR A 128 -2.23 21.42 14.77
CA THR A 128 -0.90 21.54 15.39
C THR A 128 -0.52 22.98 15.70
N GLY A 129 -1.12 23.97 15.03
CA GLY A 129 -0.94 25.39 15.35
C GLY A 129 0.54 25.79 15.37
N LYS A 130 1.02 26.38 16.47
CA LYS A 130 2.44 26.74 16.64
C LYS A 130 3.26 25.69 17.40
N ASP A 131 2.64 24.61 17.86
CA ASP A 131 3.29 23.61 18.72
C ASP A 131 4.28 22.74 17.94
N LEU A 132 4.05 22.58 16.63
CA LEU A 132 4.94 21.88 15.70
C LEU A 132 5.49 22.85 14.66
N ASP A 133 6.76 22.70 14.32
CA ASP A 133 7.36 23.39 13.18
C ASP A 133 6.82 22.86 11.85
N VAL A 134 7.05 23.59 10.75
CA VAL A 134 6.48 23.26 9.43
C VAL A 134 6.99 21.89 8.91
N GLU A 135 8.22 21.49 9.26
CA GLU A 135 8.78 20.20 8.88
C GLU A 135 8.07 19.05 9.64
N GLU A 136 7.77 19.27 10.92
CA GLU A 136 7.05 18.33 11.78
C GLU A 136 5.59 18.18 11.37
N LYS A 137 4.94 19.27 10.95
CA LYS A 137 3.60 19.21 10.35
C LYS A 137 3.59 18.38 9.07
N THR A 138 4.57 18.62 8.19
CA THR A 138 4.75 17.86 6.95
C THR A 138 4.92 16.37 7.24
N PHE A 139 5.75 16.03 8.23
CA PHE A 139 5.92 14.66 8.70
C PHE A 139 4.61 14.06 9.20
N VAL A 140 3.94 14.71 10.16
CA VAL A 140 2.72 14.18 10.80
C VAL A 140 1.64 13.93 9.75
N THR A 141 1.42 14.88 8.84
CA THR A 141 0.46 14.73 7.76
C THR A 141 0.77 13.52 6.89
N SER A 142 2.00 13.39 6.40
CA SER A 142 2.38 12.28 5.54
C SER A 142 2.33 10.95 6.29
N TYR A 143 3.00 10.88 7.44
CA TYR A 143 3.24 9.66 8.16
C TYR A 143 1.92 8.96 8.53
N TYR A 144 1.00 9.66 9.18
CA TYR A 144 -0.27 9.11 9.61
C TYR A 144 -1.21 8.80 8.44
N ARG A 145 -1.20 9.62 7.37
CA ARG A 145 -2.02 9.34 6.18
C ARG A 145 -1.68 7.98 5.58
N HIS A 146 -0.41 7.65 5.48
CA HIS A 146 -0.03 6.44 4.75
C HIS A 146 -0.11 5.17 5.60
N ILE A 147 -0.36 5.25 6.92
CA ILE A 147 -0.46 4.05 7.78
C ILE A 147 -1.52 3.08 7.24
N SER A 148 -2.65 3.58 6.76
CA SER A 148 -3.69 2.76 6.11
C SER A 148 -3.19 1.99 4.88
N GLU A 149 -2.24 2.55 4.11
CA GLU A 149 -1.66 1.88 2.93
C GLU A 149 -0.85 0.65 3.32
N SER A 150 -0.38 0.57 4.57
CA SER A 150 0.43 -0.55 5.05
C SER A 150 -0.40 -1.82 5.33
N PHE A 151 -1.72 -1.69 5.56
CA PHE A 151 -2.53 -2.83 6.01
C PHE A 151 -3.91 -2.94 5.36
N SER A 152 -4.43 -1.88 4.74
CA SER A 152 -5.80 -1.91 4.23
C SER A 152 -5.95 -2.87 3.05
N PRO A 153 -6.90 -3.82 3.10
CA PRO A 153 -7.10 -4.78 2.03
C PRO A 153 -7.69 -4.15 0.76
N THR A 154 -8.09 -2.88 0.81
CA THR A 154 -8.57 -2.12 -0.36
C THR A 154 -7.45 -1.46 -1.15
N TYR A 155 -6.21 -1.45 -0.64
CA TYR A 155 -5.09 -0.81 -1.33
C TYR A 155 -4.51 -1.68 -2.43
N ASN A 156 -4.14 -1.06 -3.54
CA ASN A 156 -3.65 -1.79 -4.71
C ASN A 156 -2.41 -2.63 -4.41
N ALA A 157 -1.46 -2.06 -3.65
CA ALA A 157 -0.25 -2.76 -3.22
C ALA A 157 -0.55 -4.03 -2.41
N ILE A 158 -1.50 -3.95 -1.47
CA ILE A 158 -1.89 -5.06 -0.60
C ILE A 158 -2.61 -6.14 -1.40
N LEU A 159 -3.57 -5.75 -2.25
CA LEU A 159 -4.26 -6.68 -3.15
C LEU A 159 -3.29 -7.43 -4.07
N LEU A 160 -2.31 -6.71 -4.62
CA LEU A 160 -1.30 -7.29 -5.49
C LEU A 160 -0.43 -8.29 -4.73
N ALA A 161 0.06 -7.92 -3.55
CA ALA A 161 0.88 -8.79 -2.70
C ALA A 161 0.14 -10.07 -2.26
N LEU A 162 -1.15 -9.96 -1.89
CA LEU A 162 -1.97 -11.10 -1.51
C LEU A 162 -2.31 -12.01 -2.70
N SER A 163 -2.37 -11.47 -3.92
CA SER A 163 -2.69 -12.26 -5.10
C SER A 163 -1.56 -13.13 -5.64
N ILE A 164 -0.33 -12.77 -5.30
CA ILE A 164 0.88 -13.48 -5.73
C ILE A 164 1.47 -14.33 -4.59
N THR A 165 0.77 -14.43 -3.46
CA THR A 165 1.13 -15.26 -2.30
C THR A 165 -0.04 -16.15 -1.91
N ALA A 166 0.20 -17.17 -1.09
CA ALA A 166 -0.85 -18.02 -0.54
C ALA A 166 -1.47 -17.46 0.76
N VAL A 167 -1.09 -16.25 1.18
CA VAL A 167 -1.49 -15.67 2.47
C VAL A 167 -2.91 -15.14 2.37
N SER A 168 -3.77 -15.52 3.33
CA SER A 168 -5.14 -15.00 3.36
C SER A 168 -5.15 -13.52 3.79
N THR A 169 -6.12 -12.75 3.28
CA THR A 169 -6.26 -11.34 3.65
C THR A 169 -6.46 -11.15 5.15
N GLY A 170 -7.28 -11.99 5.79
CA GLY A 170 -7.51 -11.93 7.23
C GLY A 170 -6.24 -12.18 8.04
N GLN A 171 -5.43 -13.16 7.66
CA GLN A 171 -4.13 -13.42 8.31
C GLN A 171 -3.18 -12.23 8.16
N PHE A 172 -3.03 -11.69 6.95
CA PHE A 172 -2.17 -10.53 6.72
C PHE A 172 -2.58 -9.34 7.59
N VAL A 173 -3.87 -8.99 7.62
CA VAL A 173 -4.34 -7.85 8.42
C VAL A 173 -4.13 -8.11 9.92
N LEU A 174 -4.42 -9.32 10.40
CA LEU A 174 -4.21 -9.70 11.80
C LEU A 174 -2.75 -9.55 12.22
N PHE A 175 -1.81 -10.07 11.43
CA PHE A 175 -0.38 -10.03 11.76
C PHE A 175 0.26 -8.66 11.47
N MET A 176 -0.33 -7.84 10.60
CA MET A 176 0.08 -6.46 10.38
C MET A 176 -0.41 -5.52 11.49
N ALA A 177 -1.50 -5.85 12.19
CA ALA A 177 -2.09 -4.98 13.22
C ALA A 177 -1.11 -4.56 14.33
N PRO A 178 -0.25 -5.43 14.89
CA PRO A 178 0.78 -5.00 15.84
C PRO A 178 1.73 -3.94 15.27
N MET A 179 2.11 -4.07 13.99
CA MET A 179 2.97 -3.08 13.33
C MET A 179 2.24 -1.76 13.09
N VAL A 180 0.94 -1.79 12.79
CA VAL A 180 0.10 -0.58 12.73
C VAL A 180 0.08 0.14 14.09
N VAL A 181 -0.07 -0.60 15.19
CA VAL A 181 0.00 -0.03 16.55
C VAL A 181 1.37 0.60 16.81
N VAL A 182 2.46 -0.08 16.44
CA VAL A 182 3.82 0.49 16.54
C VAL A 182 3.92 1.78 15.74
N LEU A 183 3.42 1.82 14.50
CA LEU A 183 3.45 3.03 13.67
C LEU A 183 2.71 4.19 14.35
N LEU A 184 1.50 3.94 14.87
CA LEU A 184 0.70 4.94 15.58
C LEU A 184 1.44 5.49 16.81
N VAL A 185 2.05 4.61 17.60
CA VAL A 185 2.81 4.96 18.81
C VAL A 185 4.07 5.75 18.45
N LEU A 186 4.81 5.35 17.42
CA LEU A 186 6.06 6.03 17.04
C LEU A 186 5.80 7.47 16.58
N GLY A 187 4.76 7.72 15.76
CA GLY A 187 4.38 9.08 15.39
C GLY A 187 4.00 9.93 16.61
N TYR A 188 3.38 9.30 17.61
CA TYR A 188 2.92 9.98 18.82
C TYR A 188 4.11 10.36 19.71
N VAL A 189 5.00 9.39 19.97
CA VAL A 189 6.18 9.56 20.84
C VAL A 189 7.15 10.58 20.25
N PHE A 190 7.35 10.61 18.94
CA PHE A 190 8.30 11.55 18.34
C PHE A 190 7.74 12.98 18.23
N TYR A 191 6.47 13.14 17.82
CA TYR A 191 5.94 14.46 17.46
C TYR A 191 4.67 14.85 18.22
N LEU A 192 3.64 13.99 18.30
CA LEU A 192 2.36 14.43 18.88
C LEU A 192 2.40 14.67 20.40
N ARG A 193 3.35 14.10 21.13
CA ARG A 193 3.54 14.38 22.57
C ARG A 193 3.83 15.87 22.86
N LYS A 194 4.34 16.60 21.87
CA LYS A 194 4.65 18.04 21.96
C LYS A 194 3.41 18.92 21.96
N LEU A 195 2.30 18.42 21.41
CA LEU A 195 1.05 19.18 21.33
C LEU A 195 0.51 19.45 22.72
N SER A 196 0.09 20.70 22.97
CA SER A 196 -0.63 21.04 24.19
C SER A 196 -1.97 20.31 24.25
N LYS A 197 -2.48 20.08 25.46
CA LYS A 197 -3.76 19.39 25.65
C LYS A 197 -4.92 20.35 25.31
N GLY A 198 -5.79 19.91 24.40
CA GLY A 198 -7.01 20.63 24.05
C GLY A 198 -6.79 21.78 23.07
N TYR A 199 -7.85 22.16 22.38
CA TYR A 199 -7.90 23.44 21.66
C TYR A 199 -7.96 24.57 22.70
N GLU A 200 -7.27 25.69 22.45
CA GLU A 200 -7.64 26.94 23.12
C GLU A 200 -9.14 27.12 22.92
N ALA A 201 -9.87 27.35 24.00
CA ALA A 201 -11.33 27.41 23.97
C ALA A 201 -11.77 28.45 22.95
N SER A 202 -12.17 28.00 21.76
CA SER A 202 -12.92 28.82 20.83
C SER A 202 -14.32 28.91 21.40
N GLU A 203 -14.69 30.10 21.85
CA GLU A 203 -16.07 30.46 22.16
C GLU A 203 -16.98 30.09 20.97
N ASP A 204 -18.14 29.51 21.30
CA ASP A 204 -19.35 29.37 20.48
C ASP A 204 -19.29 28.57 19.18
N GLU A 205 -19.51 27.25 19.29
CA GLU A 205 -20.51 26.53 18.51
C GLU A 205 -21.02 25.36 19.38
N MET A 206 -22.34 25.23 19.61
CA MET A 206 -22.94 24.00 20.17
C MET A 206 -22.81 22.87 19.13
N ILE A 207 -21.61 22.29 19.02
CA ILE A 207 -21.34 21.19 18.11
C ILE A 207 -21.97 19.91 18.70
N ASP A 208 -22.99 19.38 18.04
CA ASP A 208 -23.53 18.06 18.36
C ASP A 208 -22.55 16.98 17.87
N LYS A 209 -21.62 16.60 18.76
CA LYS A 209 -20.63 15.54 18.50
C LYS A 209 -21.28 14.22 18.06
N LYS A 210 -22.53 13.95 18.45
CA LYS A 210 -23.25 12.73 18.05
C LYS A 210 -23.60 12.79 16.57
N GLU A 211 -24.01 13.94 16.07
CA GLU A 211 -24.36 14.12 14.67
C GLU A 211 -23.12 14.08 13.76
N GLU A 212 -22.05 14.72 14.19
CA GLU A 212 -20.76 14.66 13.48
C GLU A 212 -20.18 13.22 13.46
N PHE A 213 -20.39 12.43 14.53
CA PHE A 213 -19.99 11.02 14.54
C PHE A 213 -20.80 10.18 13.56
N LYS A 214 -22.12 10.39 13.50
CA LYS A 214 -22.99 9.74 12.52
C LYS A 214 -22.56 10.10 11.10
N GLN A 215 -22.19 11.37 10.86
CA GLN A 215 -21.70 11.81 9.56
C GLN A 215 -20.42 11.08 9.15
N LEU A 216 -19.49 10.85 10.09
CA LEU A 216 -18.30 10.03 9.82
C LEU A 216 -18.63 8.58 9.51
N LEU A 217 -19.51 7.96 10.29
CA LEU A 217 -19.97 6.61 10.00
C LEU A 217 -20.66 6.54 8.63
N TYR A 218 -21.48 7.53 8.28
CA TYR A 218 -22.11 7.62 6.97
C TYR A 218 -21.10 7.73 5.82
N CYS A 219 -19.97 8.41 6.02
CA CYS A 219 -18.95 8.55 4.99
C CYS A 219 -18.08 7.29 4.84
N PHE A 220 -17.79 6.57 5.94
CA PHE A 220 -16.81 5.48 5.94
C PHE A 220 -17.39 4.07 6.11
N TRP A 221 -18.70 3.91 6.33
CA TRP A 221 -19.29 2.57 6.49
C TRP A 221 -18.96 1.60 5.35
N PRO A 222 -18.82 1.98 4.06
CA PRO A 222 -18.49 0.99 3.03
C PRO A 222 -17.09 0.40 3.24
N LEU A 223 -16.13 1.22 3.67
CA LEU A 223 -14.76 0.80 3.95
C LEU A 223 -14.68 0.00 5.25
N VAL A 224 -15.32 0.47 6.32
CA VAL A 224 -15.38 -0.25 7.60
C VAL A 224 -16.03 -1.61 7.42
N LEU A 225 -17.16 -1.68 6.71
CA LEU A 225 -17.84 -2.93 6.43
C LEU A 225 -16.98 -3.87 5.56
N CYS A 226 -16.23 -3.33 4.59
CA CYS A 226 -15.30 -4.13 3.79
C CYS A 226 -14.24 -4.80 4.65
N ILE A 227 -13.57 -4.02 5.51
CA ILE A 227 -12.52 -4.51 6.40
C ILE A 227 -13.09 -5.57 7.35
N VAL A 228 -14.24 -5.29 7.98
CA VAL A 228 -14.89 -6.22 8.91
C VAL A 228 -15.26 -7.53 8.22
N LEU A 229 -15.92 -7.50 7.06
CA LEU A 229 -16.34 -8.71 6.36
C LEU A 229 -15.16 -9.53 5.84
N VAL A 230 -14.12 -8.88 5.31
CA VAL A 230 -12.91 -9.55 4.82
C VAL A 230 -12.19 -10.27 5.97
N ILE A 231 -12.05 -9.62 7.13
CA ILE A 231 -11.37 -10.22 8.28
C ILE A 231 -12.25 -11.30 8.93
N ALA A 232 -13.49 -10.96 9.29
CA ALA A 232 -14.35 -11.85 10.08
C ALA A 232 -14.77 -13.11 9.30
N LEU A 233 -14.98 -12.99 7.99
CA LEU A 233 -15.41 -14.10 7.15
C LEU A 233 -14.26 -14.72 6.33
N ASN A 234 -13.04 -14.18 6.45
CA ASN A 234 -11.86 -14.58 5.66
C ASN A 234 -12.16 -14.64 4.14
N LEU A 235 -13.01 -13.74 3.66
CA LEU A 235 -13.40 -13.65 2.25
C LEU A 235 -12.43 -12.76 1.48
N SER A 236 -12.17 -13.11 0.22
CA SER A 236 -11.40 -12.23 -0.67
C SER A 236 -12.18 -10.95 -0.98
N VAL A 237 -11.44 -9.87 -1.21
CA VAL A 237 -11.99 -8.53 -1.43
C VAL A 237 -13.00 -8.49 -2.59
N ILE A 238 -12.72 -9.20 -3.69
CA ILE A 238 -13.63 -9.33 -4.84
C ILE A 238 -14.98 -9.98 -4.49
N LYS A 239 -15.06 -10.83 -3.45
CA LYS A 239 -16.33 -11.41 -3.01
C LYS A 239 -17.14 -10.44 -2.15
N VAL A 240 -16.46 -9.59 -1.38
CA VAL A 240 -17.07 -8.67 -0.43
C VAL A 240 -17.55 -7.38 -1.12
N LEU A 241 -16.76 -6.83 -2.04
CA LEU A 241 -17.05 -5.54 -2.65
C LEU A 241 -18.38 -5.46 -3.45
N PRO A 242 -18.82 -6.46 -4.22
CA PRO A 242 -20.09 -6.37 -4.95
C PRO A 242 -21.27 -6.14 -4.01
N PHE A 243 -21.29 -6.83 -2.87
CA PHE A 243 -22.32 -6.65 -1.84
C PHE A 243 -22.30 -5.22 -1.27
N ILE A 244 -21.11 -4.70 -0.98
CA ILE A 244 -20.95 -3.33 -0.45
C ILE A 244 -21.34 -2.27 -1.47
N ILE A 245 -21.01 -2.49 -2.75
CA ILE A 245 -21.41 -1.59 -3.85
C ILE A 245 -22.93 -1.57 -3.99
N VAL A 246 -23.60 -2.73 -3.96
CA VAL A 246 -25.08 -2.81 -3.99
C VAL A 246 -25.70 -2.05 -2.83
N LEU A 247 -25.21 -2.27 -1.61
CA LEU A 247 -25.66 -1.50 -0.44
C LEU A 247 -25.39 -0.01 -0.61
N SER A 248 -24.24 0.38 -1.16
CA SER A 248 -23.89 1.78 -1.41
C SER A 248 -24.81 2.42 -2.45
N ILE A 249 -25.20 1.69 -3.49
CA ILE A 249 -26.19 2.13 -4.48
C ILE A 249 -27.53 2.46 -3.80
N ILE A 250 -27.97 1.59 -2.88
CA ILE A 250 -29.23 1.77 -2.13
C ILE A 250 -29.14 2.95 -1.16
N VAL A 251 -28.09 2.98 -0.32
CA VAL A 251 -27.91 3.99 0.74
C VAL A 251 -27.71 5.39 0.16
N TYR A 252 -26.88 5.52 -0.88
CA TYR A 252 -26.61 6.80 -1.54
C TYR A 252 -27.58 7.14 -2.67
N ARG A 253 -28.60 6.28 -2.88
CA ARG A 253 -29.65 6.43 -3.89
C ARG A 253 -29.07 6.78 -5.26
N LEU A 254 -28.13 5.96 -5.75
CA LEU A 254 -27.48 6.17 -7.04
C LEU A 254 -28.47 5.85 -8.17
N SER A 255 -28.56 6.73 -9.17
CA SER A 255 -29.31 6.48 -10.40
C SER A 255 -28.56 5.49 -11.30
N LEU A 256 -29.29 4.78 -12.16
CA LEU A 256 -28.68 3.82 -13.10
C LEU A 256 -27.64 4.48 -14.01
N LYS A 257 -27.84 5.75 -14.38
CA LYS A 257 -26.90 6.52 -15.20
C LYS A 257 -25.57 6.76 -14.47
N GLU A 258 -25.63 7.13 -13.19
CA GLU A 258 -24.43 7.28 -12.35
C GLU A 258 -23.70 5.95 -12.16
N VAL A 259 -24.43 4.87 -11.90
CA VAL A 259 -23.85 3.52 -11.75
C VAL A 259 -23.10 3.10 -13.02
N LEU A 260 -23.69 3.32 -14.20
CA LEU A 260 -23.05 3.03 -15.48
C LEU A 260 -21.83 3.92 -15.76
N ASP A 261 -21.88 5.19 -15.35
CA ASP A 261 -20.75 6.11 -15.48
C ASP A 261 -19.58 5.71 -14.57
N PHE A 262 -19.86 5.34 -13.32
CA PHE A 262 -18.87 4.80 -12.39
C PHE A 262 -18.31 3.47 -12.89
N ALA A 263 -19.13 2.60 -13.48
CA ALA A 263 -18.65 1.36 -14.09
C ALA A 263 -17.60 1.65 -15.18
N LYS A 264 -17.91 2.58 -16.09
CA LYS A 264 -16.99 2.95 -17.19
C LYS A 264 -15.70 3.60 -16.66
N THR A 265 -15.81 4.52 -15.71
CA THR A 265 -14.66 5.26 -15.17
C THR A 265 -13.83 4.46 -14.17
N SER A 266 -14.38 3.37 -13.61
CA SER A 266 -13.65 2.44 -12.74
C SER A 266 -12.68 1.52 -13.50
N VAL A 267 -12.87 1.36 -14.81
CA VAL A 267 -11.99 0.56 -15.68
C VAL A 267 -10.76 1.41 -16.05
N GLU A 268 -9.79 1.44 -15.15
CA GLU A 268 -8.50 2.07 -15.42
C GLU A 268 -7.60 1.15 -16.27
N TRP A 269 -7.69 1.29 -17.60
CA TRP A 269 -6.89 0.50 -18.55
C TRP A 269 -5.41 0.43 -18.20
N ARG A 270 -4.83 1.52 -17.70
CA ARG A 270 -3.44 1.55 -17.24
C ARG A 270 -3.17 0.52 -16.15
N ILE A 271 -4.04 0.44 -15.13
CA ILE A 271 -3.89 -0.53 -14.04
C ILE A 271 -4.08 -1.96 -14.56
N ILE A 272 -5.10 -2.17 -15.41
CA ILE A 272 -5.41 -3.49 -15.98
C ILE A 272 -4.25 -4.01 -16.82
N PHE A 273 -3.76 -3.22 -17.79
CA PHE A 273 -2.64 -3.62 -18.64
C PHE A 273 -1.36 -3.84 -17.84
N ASN A 274 -1.06 -2.97 -16.88
CA ASN A 274 0.07 -3.17 -15.99
C ASN A 274 -0.06 -4.51 -15.27
N THR A 275 -1.20 -4.78 -14.64
CA THR A 275 -1.47 -6.01 -13.88
C THR A 275 -1.31 -7.26 -14.75
N ILE A 276 -1.89 -7.27 -15.95
CA ILE A 276 -1.81 -8.42 -16.85
C ILE A 276 -0.36 -8.70 -17.26
N ILE A 277 0.40 -7.67 -17.66
CA ILE A 277 1.80 -7.82 -18.05
C ILE A 277 2.66 -8.28 -16.87
N LEU A 278 2.36 -7.79 -15.66
CA LEU A 278 3.01 -8.23 -14.43
C LEU A 278 2.75 -9.73 -14.16
N MET A 279 1.52 -10.20 -14.34
CA MET A 279 1.17 -11.62 -14.19
C MET A 279 1.82 -12.50 -15.28
N MET A 280 1.93 -11.99 -16.52
CA MET A 280 2.69 -12.67 -17.58
C MET A 280 4.17 -12.82 -17.19
N PHE A 281 4.80 -11.76 -16.69
CA PHE A 281 6.19 -11.82 -16.23
C PHE A 281 6.37 -12.82 -15.08
N LYS A 282 5.50 -12.78 -14.07
CA LYS A 282 5.48 -13.76 -12.96
C LYS A 282 5.46 -15.20 -13.50
N ASN A 283 4.55 -15.51 -14.41
CA ASN A 283 4.38 -16.89 -14.90
C ASN A 283 5.53 -17.34 -15.80
N ILE A 284 6.03 -16.47 -16.67
CA ILE A 284 7.23 -16.74 -17.49
C ILE A 284 8.45 -17.00 -16.60
N LEU A 285 8.66 -16.17 -15.57
CA LEU A 285 9.78 -16.32 -14.66
C LEU A 285 9.65 -17.61 -13.82
N THR A 286 8.45 -17.93 -13.37
CA THR A 286 8.16 -19.18 -12.62
C THR A 286 8.44 -20.41 -13.46
N TYR A 287 8.06 -20.39 -14.75
CA TYR A 287 8.31 -21.49 -15.69
C TYR A 287 9.80 -21.83 -15.84
N THR A 288 10.71 -20.86 -15.69
CA THR A 288 12.16 -21.10 -15.79
C THR A 288 12.71 -22.03 -14.69
N GLY A 289 11.99 -22.19 -13.57
CA GLY A 289 12.49 -22.89 -12.38
C GLY A 289 13.66 -22.18 -11.68
N ALA A 290 14.16 -21.07 -12.21
CA ALA A 290 15.32 -20.35 -11.66
C ALA A 290 15.02 -19.75 -10.28
N ILE A 291 13.75 -19.39 -10.05
CA ILE A 291 13.27 -18.88 -8.76
C ILE A 291 13.50 -19.92 -7.64
N GLY A 292 13.23 -21.20 -7.91
CA GLY A 292 13.37 -22.28 -6.92
C GLY A 292 14.82 -22.58 -6.52
N LYS A 293 15.81 -22.03 -7.23
CA LYS A 293 17.25 -22.18 -6.90
C LYS A 293 17.82 -20.98 -6.16
N LEU A 294 17.07 -19.89 -6.01
CA LEU A 294 17.50 -18.72 -5.23
C LEU A 294 17.92 -19.01 -3.77
N PRO A 295 17.35 -19.98 -3.03
CA PRO A 295 17.82 -20.25 -1.67
C PRO A 295 19.30 -20.66 -1.65
N ASP A 296 19.76 -21.41 -2.65
CA ASP A 296 21.16 -21.88 -2.75
C ASP A 296 22.16 -20.73 -2.93
N LEU A 297 21.72 -19.57 -3.45
CA LEU A 297 22.57 -18.38 -3.58
C LEU A 297 22.89 -17.75 -2.22
N PHE A 298 21.98 -17.87 -1.26
CA PHE A 298 22.17 -17.34 0.09
C PHE A 298 22.83 -18.33 1.03
N ALA A 299 22.97 -19.60 0.62
CA ALA A 299 23.67 -20.64 1.36
C ALA A 299 25.15 -20.25 1.58
N GLY A 300 25.53 -20.04 2.85
CA GLY A 300 26.87 -19.62 3.24
C GLY A 300 27.11 -18.10 3.27
N SER A 301 26.11 -17.28 2.95
CA SER A 301 26.20 -15.83 3.14
C SER A 301 26.04 -15.45 4.63
N ALA A 302 26.73 -14.40 5.08
CA ALA A 302 26.63 -13.90 6.45
C ALA A 302 25.29 -13.19 6.74
N ILE A 303 24.54 -12.83 5.70
CA ILE A 303 23.27 -12.09 5.81
C ILE A 303 22.11 -13.09 5.72
N PRO A 304 21.21 -13.14 6.72
CA PRO A 304 20.03 -13.98 6.63
C PRO A 304 19.20 -13.66 5.38
N GLN A 305 18.70 -14.70 4.72
CA GLN A 305 18.01 -14.56 3.44
C GLN A 305 16.81 -13.59 3.49
N PHE A 306 16.01 -13.62 4.56
CA PHE A 306 14.91 -12.67 4.76
C PHE A 306 15.41 -11.22 4.81
N ALA A 307 16.57 -10.97 5.41
CA ALA A 307 17.15 -9.64 5.53
C ALA A 307 17.67 -9.16 4.17
N ALA A 308 18.25 -10.04 3.36
CA ALA A 308 18.64 -9.71 1.99
C ALA A 308 17.42 -9.31 1.14
N PHE A 309 16.34 -10.10 1.15
CA PHE A 309 15.09 -9.73 0.49
C PHE A 309 14.49 -8.45 1.08
N GLY A 310 14.57 -8.25 2.39
CA GLY A 310 14.12 -7.02 3.04
C GLY A 310 14.87 -5.77 2.55
N ILE A 311 16.19 -5.84 2.47
CA ILE A 311 17.03 -4.73 1.98
C ILE A 311 16.69 -4.42 0.52
N ILE A 312 16.56 -5.44 -0.32
CA ILE A 312 16.17 -5.27 -1.72
C ILE A 312 14.76 -4.65 -1.82
N MET A 313 13.82 -5.10 -0.98
CA MET A 313 12.46 -4.55 -0.92
C MET A 313 12.49 -3.07 -0.57
N PHE A 314 13.24 -2.71 0.47
CA PHE A 314 13.31 -1.34 0.96
C PHE A 314 13.96 -0.40 -0.06
N LEU A 315 15.18 -0.70 -0.50
CA LEU A 315 15.91 0.14 -1.46
C LEU A 315 15.21 0.17 -2.82
N GLY A 316 14.72 -0.99 -3.26
CA GLY A 316 13.98 -1.11 -4.51
C GLY A 316 12.70 -0.29 -4.49
N THR A 317 11.98 -0.21 -3.36
CA THR A 317 10.73 0.55 -3.27
C THR A 317 10.98 2.06 -3.28
N ILE A 318 12.08 2.53 -2.68
CA ILE A 318 12.50 3.95 -2.77
C ILE A 318 12.72 4.33 -4.24
N ILE A 319 13.40 3.47 -4.97
CA ILE A 319 13.82 3.72 -6.34
C ILE A 319 12.68 3.55 -7.35
N SER A 320 11.95 2.43 -7.25
CA SER A 320 11.06 1.93 -8.30
C SER A 320 9.57 1.96 -7.93
N GLY A 321 9.25 2.29 -6.68
CA GLY A 321 7.90 2.30 -6.14
C GLY A 321 7.44 0.92 -5.64
N ALA A 322 6.48 0.94 -4.72
CA ALA A 322 6.01 -0.26 -4.01
C ALA A 322 5.42 -1.32 -4.95
N ASN A 323 4.54 -0.92 -5.90
CA ASN A 323 3.88 -1.87 -6.80
C ASN A 323 4.89 -2.66 -7.66
N SER A 324 5.96 -1.99 -8.12
CA SER A 324 7.03 -2.63 -8.89
C SER A 324 7.73 -3.69 -8.05
N MET A 325 8.18 -3.32 -6.84
CA MET A 325 8.90 -4.25 -5.98
C MET A 325 8.04 -5.41 -5.44
N ILE A 326 6.77 -5.16 -5.18
CA ILE A 326 5.82 -6.19 -4.76
C ILE A 326 5.78 -7.31 -5.79
N VAL A 327 5.60 -6.97 -7.06
CA VAL A 327 5.54 -7.98 -8.12
C VAL A 327 6.88 -8.67 -8.34
N LEU A 328 7.95 -7.90 -8.31
CA LEU A 328 9.27 -8.41 -8.65
C LEU A 328 9.86 -9.29 -7.55
N LEU A 329 9.69 -8.91 -6.29
CA LEU A 329 10.46 -9.49 -5.20
C LEU A 329 9.67 -10.46 -4.34
N ILE A 330 8.37 -10.24 -4.13
CA ILE A 330 7.60 -11.09 -3.23
C ILE A 330 7.51 -12.53 -3.74
N PRO A 331 7.21 -12.82 -5.03
CA PRO A 331 7.20 -14.20 -5.53
C PRO A 331 8.55 -14.88 -5.37
N LEU A 332 9.63 -14.14 -5.59
CA LEU A 332 10.99 -14.63 -5.39
C LEU A 332 11.29 -14.94 -3.93
N ALA A 333 10.95 -14.03 -3.02
CA ALA A 333 11.15 -14.23 -1.60
C ALA A 333 10.35 -15.43 -1.09
N PHE A 334 9.12 -15.60 -1.55
CA PHE A 334 8.22 -16.69 -1.16
C PHE A 334 8.65 -18.05 -1.68
N ALA A 335 9.14 -18.12 -2.91
CA ALA A 335 9.66 -19.36 -3.47
C ALA A 335 11.06 -19.72 -2.93
N SER A 336 11.80 -18.72 -2.44
CA SER A 336 13.16 -18.90 -1.94
C SER A 336 13.20 -19.23 -0.44
N ILE A 337 12.30 -18.68 0.38
CA ILE A 337 12.31 -18.91 1.84
C ILE A 337 11.41 -20.10 2.18
N PRO A 338 11.95 -21.17 2.80
CA PRO A 338 11.13 -22.29 3.28
C PRO A 338 10.07 -21.81 4.27
N HIS A 339 8.85 -22.33 4.17
CA HIS A 339 7.71 -21.93 5.00
C HIS A 339 7.36 -20.43 4.94
N ALA A 340 7.66 -19.76 3.83
CA ALA A 340 7.23 -18.38 3.60
C ALA A 340 5.71 -18.23 3.82
N GLY A 341 5.36 -17.44 4.82
CA GLY A 341 3.98 -17.26 5.29
C GLY A 341 3.61 -15.80 5.53
N ALA A 342 2.65 -15.59 6.41
CA ALA A 342 2.15 -14.26 6.73
C ALA A 342 3.24 -13.38 7.38
N GLY A 343 4.14 -13.97 8.18
CA GLY A 343 5.24 -13.22 8.80
C GLY A 343 6.19 -12.60 7.79
N LEU A 344 6.60 -13.35 6.77
CA LEU A 344 7.43 -12.82 5.68
C LEU A 344 6.69 -11.75 4.87
N LEU A 345 5.40 -11.95 4.59
CA LEU A 345 4.61 -10.95 3.87
C LEU A 345 4.52 -9.64 4.65
N VAL A 346 4.22 -9.71 5.94
CA VAL A 346 4.17 -8.54 6.82
C VAL A 346 5.51 -7.83 6.85
N TYR A 347 6.61 -8.57 6.96
CA TYR A 347 7.97 -8.01 6.95
C TYR A 347 8.26 -7.23 5.66
N LEU A 348 8.04 -7.84 4.50
CA LEU A 348 8.32 -7.19 3.21
C LEU A 348 7.37 -6.01 2.94
N MET A 349 6.09 -6.14 3.27
CA MET A 349 5.11 -5.07 3.08
C MET A 349 5.35 -3.89 4.01
N ALA A 350 5.75 -4.14 5.27
CA ALA A 350 6.10 -3.09 6.21
C ALA A 350 7.41 -2.37 5.81
N LEU A 351 8.39 -3.10 5.25
CA LEU A 351 9.58 -2.48 4.65
C LEU A 351 9.24 -1.65 3.41
N SER A 352 8.29 -2.12 2.59
CA SER A 352 7.76 -1.34 1.47
C SER A 352 7.13 -0.03 1.94
N TYR A 353 6.28 -0.08 2.98
CA TYR A 353 5.73 1.12 3.63
C TYR A 353 6.83 2.06 4.14
N ALA A 354 7.80 1.51 4.87
CA ALA A 354 8.90 2.27 5.43
C ALA A 354 9.71 2.99 4.34
N ALA A 355 9.94 2.31 3.21
CA ALA A 355 10.57 2.88 2.03
C ALA A 355 9.73 3.99 1.38
N MET A 356 8.40 3.80 1.26
CA MET A 356 7.51 4.82 0.69
C MET A 356 7.53 6.13 1.47
N GLN A 357 7.70 6.07 2.80
CA GLN A 357 7.81 7.26 3.66
C GLN A 357 9.04 8.12 3.39
N ILE A 358 10.06 7.53 2.76
CA ILE A 358 11.30 8.21 2.39
C ILE A 358 11.55 8.15 0.88
N SER A 359 10.53 7.91 0.08
CA SER A 359 10.69 7.72 -1.35
C SER A 359 10.36 9.00 -2.13
N PRO A 360 11.29 9.59 -2.89
CA PRO A 360 11.00 10.74 -3.74
C PRO A 360 10.06 10.38 -4.90
N THR A 361 9.87 9.09 -5.19
CA THR A 361 8.95 8.61 -6.23
C THR A 361 7.52 8.48 -5.74
N HIS A 362 7.28 8.58 -4.42
CA HIS A 362 5.94 8.52 -3.87
C HIS A 362 5.25 9.89 -3.97
N ILE A 363 4.26 9.98 -4.87
CA ILE A 363 3.62 11.24 -5.26
C ILE A 363 3.04 12.04 -4.08
N CYS A 364 2.53 11.35 -3.06
CA CYS A 364 1.96 11.99 -1.89
C CYS A 364 2.99 12.79 -1.09
N LEU A 365 4.27 12.35 -1.07
CA LEU A 365 5.35 13.10 -0.42
C LEU A 365 5.63 14.41 -1.15
N ALA A 366 5.66 14.37 -2.48
CA ALA A 366 5.89 15.57 -3.30
C ALA A 366 4.80 16.63 -3.06
N ILE A 367 3.53 16.20 -3.08
CA ILE A 367 2.38 17.08 -2.85
C ILE A 367 2.45 17.73 -1.46
N ILE A 368 2.74 16.96 -0.41
CA ILE A 368 2.76 17.53 0.95
C ILE A 368 3.96 18.45 1.20
N THR A 369 5.11 18.15 0.60
CA THR A 369 6.28 19.03 0.67
C THR A 369 6.03 20.36 -0.04
N GLU A 370 5.27 20.34 -1.14
CA GLU A 370 4.84 21.54 -1.85
C GLU A 370 3.83 22.34 -1.02
N TYR A 371 2.83 21.68 -0.44
CA TYR A 371 1.81 22.31 0.41
C TYR A 371 2.43 23.10 1.56
N PHE A 372 3.36 22.49 2.30
CA PHE A 372 4.02 23.10 3.45
C PHE A 372 5.26 23.92 3.09
N ARG A 373 5.66 23.96 1.81
CA ARG A 373 6.87 24.63 1.33
C ARG A 373 8.14 24.19 2.06
N VAL A 374 8.26 22.88 2.27
CA VAL A 374 9.39 22.23 2.94
C VAL A 374 10.16 21.41 1.91
N SER A 375 11.49 21.44 1.95
CA SER A 375 12.29 20.59 1.06
C SER A 375 12.17 19.12 1.44
N TRP A 376 12.34 18.23 0.47
CA TRP A 376 12.33 16.78 0.72
C TRP A 376 13.37 16.37 1.78
N GLY A 377 14.56 16.98 1.78
CA GLY A 377 15.61 16.69 2.77
C GLY A 377 15.20 17.06 4.22
N GLN A 378 14.45 18.14 4.39
CA GLN A 378 13.90 18.53 5.70
C GLN A 378 12.85 17.51 6.18
N LEU A 379 11.96 17.06 5.29
CA LEU A 379 11.04 15.97 5.61
C LEU A 379 11.80 14.69 6.01
N MET A 380 12.83 14.29 5.26
CA MET A 380 13.64 13.11 5.56
C MET A 380 14.32 13.19 6.92
N LYS A 381 14.84 14.36 7.29
CA LYS A 381 15.46 14.59 8.61
C LYS A 381 14.49 14.26 9.75
N LYS A 382 13.19 14.53 9.58
CA LYS A 382 12.14 14.20 10.54
C LYS A 382 11.68 12.74 10.42
N THR A 383 11.63 12.18 9.21
CA THR A 383 11.12 10.83 8.95
C THR A 383 12.10 9.70 9.32
N ILE A 384 13.38 9.83 8.95
CA ILE A 384 14.38 8.76 9.07
C ILE A 384 14.49 8.20 10.50
N PRO A 385 14.59 9.01 11.57
CA PRO A 385 14.70 8.48 12.93
C PRO A 385 13.52 7.56 13.31
N VAL A 386 12.30 7.95 12.91
CA VAL A 386 11.08 7.17 13.18
C VAL A 386 11.09 5.86 12.40
N ILE A 387 11.47 5.91 11.12
CA ILE A 387 11.53 4.73 10.25
C ILE A 387 12.62 3.76 10.69
N VAL A 388 13.79 4.23 11.13
CA VAL A 388 14.86 3.36 11.64
C VAL A 388 14.37 2.58 12.87
N VAL A 389 13.72 3.27 13.82
CA VAL A 389 13.15 2.60 15.00
C VAL A 389 12.07 1.60 14.60
N PHE A 390 11.20 1.96 13.66
CA PHE A 390 10.17 1.05 13.12
C PHE A 390 10.80 -0.20 12.50
N VAL A 391 11.82 -0.07 11.66
CA VAL A 391 12.49 -1.19 11.00
C VAL A 391 13.15 -2.12 12.02
N VAL A 392 13.78 -1.59 13.07
CA VAL A 392 14.36 -2.42 14.14
C VAL A 392 13.29 -3.25 14.86
N ILE A 393 12.16 -2.62 15.23
CA ILE A 393 11.04 -3.31 15.87
C ILE A 393 10.44 -4.36 14.92
N LEU A 394 10.26 -4.00 13.65
CA LEU A 394 9.75 -4.87 12.60
C LEU A 394 10.63 -6.11 12.39
N THR A 395 11.95 -5.95 12.34
CA THR A 395 12.88 -7.08 12.23
C THR A 395 12.77 -8.00 13.45
N GLY A 396 12.70 -7.46 14.66
CA GLY A 396 12.47 -8.26 15.86
C GLY A 396 11.13 -9.00 15.83
N TYR A 397 10.07 -8.35 15.36
CA TYR A 397 8.75 -8.94 15.21
C TYR A 397 8.73 -10.06 14.15
N TYR A 398 9.43 -9.89 13.03
CA TYR A 398 9.57 -10.95 12.03
C TYR A 398 10.28 -12.19 12.60
N VAL A 399 11.38 -11.98 13.34
CA VAL A 399 12.11 -13.09 13.99
C VAL A 399 11.19 -13.82 14.98
N LEU A 400 10.38 -13.08 15.74
CA LEU A 400 9.38 -13.65 16.63
C LEU A 400 8.35 -14.50 15.88
N LEU A 401 7.71 -13.95 14.83
CA LEU A 401 6.72 -14.68 14.03
C LEU A 401 7.33 -15.93 13.36
N SER A 402 8.54 -15.80 12.82
CA SER A 402 9.26 -16.91 12.21
C SER A 402 9.58 -18.01 13.23
N GLY A 403 9.89 -17.65 14.48
CA GLY A 403 10.05 -18.62 15.58
C GLY A 403 8.77 -19.40 15.92
N PHE A 404 7.59 -18.85 15.62
CA PHE A 404 6.30 -19.53 15.72
C PHE A 404 5.87 -20.23 14.42
N GLY A 405 6.68 -20.19 13.36
CA GLY A 405 6.37 -20.78 12.05
C GLY A 405 5.31 -20.01 11.25
N ILE A 406 5.21 -18.69 11.44
CA ILE A 406 4.18 -17.80 10.85
C ILE A 406 4.73 -16.96 9.70
#